data_AF-A0A645HWC6-F1
#
_entry.id   AF-A0A645HWC6-F1
#
_cell.length_a   1.000
_cell.length_b   1.000
_cell.length_c   1.000
_cell.angle_alpha   90.00
_cell.angle_beta   90.00
_cell.angle_gamma   90.00
#
_symmetry.space_group_name_H-M   'P 1'
#
loop_
_entity.id
_entity.type
_entity.pdbx_description
1 polymer ?
#
loop_
_entity_poly.entity_id
_entity_poly.type
_entity_poly.pdbx_seq_one_letter_code
_entity_poly.pdbx_strand_id
1 'polypeptide(L)' 'MKGKKQELGKEYYLIVYDKEGNKREVSFSKKGKAKDYYAPGTYIKVDTSKTISLKESIVNKEEVPSKALENIEKLGTKR' A
#
# COMPACT_ATOMS: atom_id res chain seq x y z
N MET A 1 -16.18 -24.13 25.02
CA MET A 1 -15.78 -22.79 24.52
C MET A 1 -16.36 -22.60 23.13
N LYS A 2 -17.14 -21.53 22.88
CA LYS A 2 -17.54 -21.17 21.51
C LYS A 2 -16.46 -20.28 20.91
N GLY A 3 -15.85 -20.70 19.81
CA GLY A 3 -14.84 -19.90 19.09
C GLY A 3 -15.45 -18.58 18.61
N LYS A 4 -14.68 -17.49 18.70
CA LYS A 4 -15.07 -16.18 18.15
C LYS A 4 -14.68 -16.12 16.67
N LYS A 5 -15.60 -15.68 15.82
CA LYS A 5 -15.33 -15.45 14.40
C LYS A 5 -14.31 -14.32 14.27
N GLN A 6 -13.16 -14.61 13.68
CA GLN A 6 -12.12 -13.62 13.41
C GLN A 6 -12.48 -12.86 12.12
N GLU A 7 -12.16 -11.58 12.08
CA GLU A 7 -12.23 -10.82 10.83
C GLU A 7 -11.16 -11.32 9.86
N LEU A 8 -11.54 -11.49 8.60
CA LEU A 8 -10.59 -11.81 7.54
C LEU A 8 -9.73 -10.58 7.24
N GLY A 9 -8.56 -10.82 6.66
CA GLY A 9 -7.69 -9.77 6.17
C GLY A 9 -7.17 -10.08 4.78
N LYS A 10 -6.67 -9.04 4.11
CA LYS A 10 -5.94 -9.14 2.86
C LYS A 10 -4.52 -8.67 3.06
N GLU A 11 -3.58 -9.49 2.61
CA GLU A 11 -2.16 -9.14 2.59
C GLU A 11 -1.82 -8.40 1.30
N TYR A 12 -0.93 -7.43 1.44
CA TYR A 12 -0.40 -6.63 0.35
C TYR A 12 1.12 -6.74 0.38
N TYR A 13 1.68 -7.06 -0.78
CA TYR A 13 3.12 -7.05 -1.04
C TYR A 13 3.35 -6.07 -2.19
N LEU A 14 3.89 -4.90 -1.88
CA LEU A 14 3.98 -3.78 -2.81
C LEU A 14 5.41 -3.27 -2.89
N ILE A 15 5.78 -2.78 -4.08
CA ILE A 15 6.94 -1.93 -4.27
C ILE A 15 6.47 -0.48 -4.10
N VAL A 16 7.07 0.24 -3.16
CA VAL A 16 6.82 1.66 -2.92
C VAL A 16 8.02 2.49 -3.34
N TYR A 17 7.76 3.75 -3.65
CA TYR A 17 8.78 4.72 -4.02
C TYR A 17 8.72 5.90 -3.06
N ASP A 18 9.88 6.29 -2.51
CA ASP A 18 9.96 7.50 -1.71
C ASP A 18 9.96 8.76 -2.60
N LYS A 19 10.00 9.94 -1.96
CA LYS A 19 10.00 11.24 -2.65
C LYS A 19 11.16 11.43 -3.64
N GLU A 20 12.25 10.69 -3.47
CA GLU A 20 13.43 10.76 -4.33
C GLU A 20 13.37 9.73 -5.47
N GLY A 21 12.38 8.82 -5.44
CA GLY A 21 12.20 7.76 -6.41
C GLY A 21 12.92 6.46 -6.02
N ASN A 22 13.43 6.33 -4.80
CA ASN A 22 14.08 5.09 -4.38
C ASN A 22 13.03 4.02 -4.11
N LYS A 23 13.29 2.80 -4.62
CA LYS A 23 12.40 1.64 -4.43
C LYS A 23 12.56 1.03 -3.03
N ARG A 24 11.46 0.56 -2.47
CA ARG A 24 11.44 -0.28 -1.27
C ARG A 24 10.32 -1.31 -1.36
N GLU A 25 10.57 -2.52 -0.90
CA GLU A 25 9.54 -3.53 -0.73
C GLU A 25 8.86 -3.37 0.63
N VAL A 26 7.53 -3.40 0.65
CA VAL A 26 6.74 -3.35 1.88
C VAL A 26 5.69 -4.44 1.85
N SER A 27 5.42 -5.00 3.02
CA SER A 27 4.29 -5.88 3.26
C SER A 27 3.46 -5.36 4.43
N PHE A 28 2.13 -5.47 4.29
CA PHE A 28 1.19 -5.16 5.36
C PHE A 28 -0.11 -5.93 5.16
N SER A 29 -0.90 -6.06 6.23
CA SER A 29 -2.22 -6.69 6.17
C SER A 29 -3.30 -5.67 6.53
N LYS A 30 -4.42 -5.70 5.79
CA LYS A 30 -5.61 -4.91 6.08
C LYS A 30 -6.73 -5.85 6.49
N LYS A 31 -7.19 -5.73 7.74
CA LYS A 31 -8.37 -6.43 8.25
C LYS A 31 -9.64 -5.76 7.73
N GLY A 32 -10.67 -6.54 7.41
CA GLY A 32 -11.96 -6.02 6.99
C GLY A 32 -12.68 -6.92 5.99
N LYS A 33 -13.65 -6.34 5.28
CA LYS A 33 -14.39 -6.99 4.19
C LYS A 33 -13.84 -6.55 2.83
N ALA A 34 -14.30 -7.19 1.77
CA ALA A 34 -13.87 -6.88 0.40
C ALA A 34 -13.98 -5.38 0.03
N LYS A 35 -15.01 -4.69 0.54
CA LYS A 35 -15.21 -3.24 0.33
C LYS A 35 -14.15 -2.35 1.00
N ASP A 36 -13.47 -2.86 2.03
CA ASP A 36 -12.48 -2.13 2.79
C ASP A 36 -11.08 -2.28 2.18
N TYR A 37 -10.92 -3.16 1.19
CA TYR A 37 -9.66 -3.42 0.51
C TYR A 37 -9.39 -2.38 -0.57
N TYR A 38 -8.12 -2.03 -0.75
CA TYR A 38 -7.69 -1.12 -1.82
C TYR A 38 -8.02 -1.71 -3.20
N ALA A 39 -8.67 -0.89 -4.03
CA ALA A 39 -8.94 -1.21 -5.41
C ALA A 39 -7.67 -1.06 -6.26
N PRO A 40 -7.51 -1.81 -7.37
CA PRO A 40 -6.46 -1.56 -8.34
C PRO A 40 -6.45 -0.10 -8.80
N GLY A 41 -5.26 0.51 -8.92
CA GLY A 41 -5.11 1.93 -9.29
C GLY A 41 -5.20 2.92 -8.12
N THR A 42 -5.48 2.46 -6.89
CA THR A 42 -5.45 3.33 -5.71
C THR A 42 -4.02 3.74 -5.38
N TYR A 43 -3.77 5.04 -5.20
CA TYR A 43 -2.52 5.55 -4.66
C TYR A 43 -2.55 5.46 -3.12
N ILE A 44 -1.52 4.83 -2.56
CA ILE A 44 -1.42 4.57 -1.12
C ILE A 44 -0.12 5.18 -0.62
N LYS A 45 -0.23 6.05 0.38
CA LYS A 45 0.91 6.50 1.17
C LYS A 45 1.14 5.51 2.30
N VAL A 46 2.35 4.95 2.35
CA VAL A 46 2.78 4.03 3.41
C VAL A 46 3.85 4.73 4.24
N ASP A 47 3.52 5.03 5.49
CA ASP A 47 4.50 5.50 6.46
C ASP A 47 5.32 4.29 6.91
N THR A 48 6.65 4.37 6.74
CA THR A 48 7.56 3.27 7.07
C THR A 48 8.60 3.72 8.07
N SER A 49 8.93 2.85 9.02
CA SER A 49 10.15 2.96 9.82
C SER A 49 11.28 2.18 9.14
N LYS A 50 12.46 2.11 9.76
CA LYS A 50 13.57 1.30 9.25
C LYS A 50 13.22 -0.18 9.08
N THR A 51 12.27 -0.71 9.85
CA THR A 51 11.96 -2.16 9.89
C THR A 51 10.51 -2.53 9.58
N ILE A 52 9.54 -1.63 9.79
CA ILE A 52 8.11 -1.95 9.65
C ILE A 52 7.32 -0.85 8.93
N SER A 53 6.24 -1.24 8.24
CA SER A 53 5.13 -0.36 7.87
C SER A 53 4.38 0.07 9.14
N LEU A 54 4.15 1.37 9.28
CA LEU A 54 3.52 1.97 10.45
C LEU A 54 2.06 2.33 10.18
N LYS A 55 1.77 2.84 8.97
CA LYS A 55 0.43 3.31 8.62
C LYS A 55 0.24 3.39 7.11
N GLU A 56 -0.95 3.02 6.64
CA GLU A 56 -1.37 3.21 5.25
C GLU A 56 -2.51 4.23 5.16
N SER A 57 -2.46 5.09 4.15
CA SER A 57 -3.53 6.05 3.85
C SER A 57 -3.71 6.19 2.35
N ILE A 58 -4.95 6.40 1.91
CA ILE A 58 -5.26 6.69 0.51
C ILE A 58 -4.94 8.17 0.27
N VAL A 59 -4.27 8.45 -0.84
CA VAL A 59 -3.94 9.81 -1.28
C VAL A 59 -4.40 10.00 -2.73
N ASN A 60 -4.59 11.25 -3.13
CA ASN A 60 -4.85 11.55 -4.54
C ASN A 60 -3.55 11.51 -5.35
N LYS A 61 -3.68 11.38 -6.67
CA LYS A 61 -2.53 11.30 -7.59
C LYS A 61 -1.64 12.54 -7.49
N GLU A 62 -2.27 13.71 -7.30
CA GLU A 62 -1.61 15.03 -7.23
C GLU A 62 -0.77 15.19 -5.96
N GLU A 63 -1.04 14.39 -4.92
CA GLU A 63 -0.27 14.37 -3.67
C GLU A 63 0.96 13.46 -3.75
N VAL A 64 1.09 12.66 -4.81
CA VAL A 64 2.23 11.75 -5.01
C VAL A 64 3.41 12.55 -5.54
N PRO A 65 4.60 12.50 -4.89
CA PRO A 65 5.80 13.16 -5.40
C PRO A 65 6.10 12.75 -6.84
N SER A 66 6.45 13.71 -7.70
CA SER A 66 6.56 13.47 -9.15
C SER A 66 7.49 12.32 -9.53
N LYS A 67 8.64 12.17 -8.84
CA LYS A 67 9.58 11.06 -9.06
C LYS A 67 8.99 9.70 -8.68
N ALA A 68 8.25 9.66 -7.56
CA ALA A 68 7.56 8.44 -7.14
C ALA A 68 6.46 8.09 -8.14
N LEU A 69 5.69 9.08 -8.58
CA LEU A 69 4.60 8.90 -9.53
C LEU A 69 5.11 8.36 -10.88
N GLU A 70 6.19 8.93 -11.42
CA GLU A 70 6.82 8.46 -12.65
C GLU A 70 7.21 6.97 -12.56
N ASN A 71 7.82 6.56 -11.45
CA ASN A 71 8.19 5.17 -11.23
C ASN A 71 6.97 4.25 -11.07
N ILE A 72 5.93 4.69 -10.35
CA ILE A 72 4.68 3.94 -10.20
C ILE A 72 4.02 3.71 -11.56
N GLU A 73 3.97 4.74 -12.41
CA GLU A 73 3.36 4.61 -13.74
C GLU A 73 4.18 3.75 -14.70
N LYS A 74 5.52 3.79 -14.61
CA LYS A 74 6.40 2.99 -15.47
C LYS A 74 6.52 1.53 -15.03
N LEU A 75 6.56 1.27 -13.72
CA LEU A 75 6.97 -0.02 -13.15
C LEU A 75 5.88 -0.66 -12.28
N GLY A 76 4.90 0.12 -11.81
CA GLY A 76 3.85 -0.34 -10.89
C GLY A 76 2.64 -0.98 -11.56
N THR A 77 2.43 -0.76 -12.87
CA THR A 77 1.39 -1.46 -13.63
C THR A 77 1.98 -2.72 -14.27
N LYS A 78 1.53 -3.90 -13.82
CA LYS A 78 1.71 -5.13 -14.60
C LYS A 78 1.01 -4.94 -15.95
N ARG A 79 1.77 -5.00 -17.05
CA ARG A 79 1.21 -5.16 -18.40
C ARG A 79 0.53 -6.52 -18.54
#